data_AF-A0A2V9PFR9-F1
#
_entry.id   AF-A0A2V9PFR9-F1
#
_cell.length_a   1.000
_cell.length_b   1.000
_cell.length_c   1.000
_cell.angle_alpha   90.00
_cell.angle_beta   90.00
_cell.angle_gamma   90.00
#
_symmetry.space_group_name_H-M   'P 1'
#
loop_
_entity.id
_entity.type
_entity.pdbx_description
1 polymer ?
#
loop_
_entity_poly.entity_id
_entity_poly.type
_entity_poly.pdbx_seq_one_letter_code
_entity_poly.pdbx_strand_id
1 'polypeptide(L)'
;MFPREDSKRRCSGGCVSRRPAHQSRIIDLRLLSQRERASAFTLVELLIVIGIIAVLLVLIAPAFTSLKSAGDVTSAAYTIKGALDTARTYAKANNTYTWVGFYEEDMSQSSVVPAPDPRCTGCIGRLVLSIVASKDGTNLGADPNSSATGTENFIDPTKLLQVTKLAKIDNVHLPLFALGGGAGDTFDARPSPSPTTDAPYSRFGELNALPPNTAPYDPINGGLTKFPFQYPVGNPAPAWQYRFRRTLEFNPRGECRINSTYDIRRVVEVGLLQTHGVTTPAPSPGPGQYPGNVLAVQINGFAGDVRIYRR
;
A
#
# COMPACT_ATOMS: atom_id res chain seq x y z
N MET A 1 1.48 20.34 -61.62
CA MET A 1 2.29 20.31 -62.85
C MET A 1 2.86 18.90 -62.98
N PHE A 2 2.68 18.25 -64.15
CA PHE A 2 3.13 16.88 -64.52
C PHE A 2 4.58 16.89 -65.09
N PRO A 3 5.21 15.80 -65.62
CA PRO A 3 4.80 14.38 -65.89
C PRO A 3 5.63 13.33 -65.10
N ARG A 4 5.52 11.99 -65.24
CA ARG A 4 4.74 11.02 -66.06
C ARG A 4 5.21 10.57 -67.48
N GLU A 5 6.33 9.84 -67.56
CA GLU A 5 6.74 8.94 -68.67
C GLU A 5 7.39 7.68 -68.03
N ASP A 6 7.10 6.40 -68.29
CA ASP A 6 6.58 5.63 -69.45
C ASP A 6 7.67 5.23 -70.47
N SER A 7 8.06 3.93 -70.50
CA SER A 7 8.85 3.34 -71.59
C SER A 7 8.73 1.80 -71.64
N LYS A 8 8.25 1.29 -72.78
CA LYS A 8 8.10 -0.15 -73.10
C LYS A 8 9.26 -0.64 -73.99
N ARG A 9 9.86 -1.79 -73.69
CA ARG A 9 10.37 -2.80 -74.68
C ARG A 9 10.22 -4.18 -74.02
N ARG A 10 9.36 -5.12 -74.48
CA ARG A 10 9.36 -5.93 -75.71
C ARG A 10 10.68 -6.66 -76.00
N CYS A 11 10.71 -7.97 -75.72
CA CYS A 11 10.91 -9.10 -76.65
C CYS A 11 10.59 -10.38 -75.83
N SER A 12 9.74 -11.34 -76.22
CA SER A 12 9.47 -12.04 -77.49
C SER A 12 10.44 -13.21 -77.76
N GLY A 13 9.91 -14.43 -77.64
CA GLY A 13 10.60 -15.71 -77.87
C GLY A 13 10.66 -16.57 -76.59
N GLY A 14 10.14 -17.80 -76.54
CA GLY A 14 9.31 -18.54 -77.50
C GLY A 14 8.77 -19.81 -76.83
N CYS A 15 7.63 -20.33 -77.28
CA CYS A 15 7.02 -21.54 -76.71
C CYS A 15 7.70 -22.81 -77.23
N VAL A 16 7.92 -23.83 -76.38
CA VAL A 16 7.69 -25.27 -76.69
C VAL A 16 7.39 -26.03 -75.38
N SER A 17 6.41 -26.93 -75.43
CA SER A 17 6.01 -27.85 -74.35
C SER A 17 6.75 -29.19 -74.44
N ARG A 18 7.06 -29.83 -73.29
CA ARG A 18 7.16 -31.31 -73.14
C ARG A 18 7.24 -31.73 -71.65
N ARG A 19 6.22 -32.47 -71.18
CA ARG A 19 6.34 -33.56 -70.18
C ARG A 19 6.63 -34.88 -70.97
N PRO A 20 6.92 -36.07 -70.37
CA PRO A 20 6.85 -36.45 -68.95
C PRO A 20 8.04 -37.35 -68.44
N ALA A 21 7.82 -37.94 -67.25
CA ALA A 21 8.34 -39.25 -66.77
C ALA A 21 9.76 -39.37 -66.15
N HIS A 22 9.77 -39.35 -64.81
CA HIS A 22 10.08 -40.51 -63.95
C HIS A 22 11.35 -41.35 -64.24
N GLN A 23 12.40 -41.20 -63.42
CA GLN A 23 13.00 -42.37 -62.73
C GLN A 23 13.72 -42.03 -61.43
N SER A 24 13.65 -42.97 -60.49
CA SER A 24 14.09 -42.86 -59.10
C SER A 24 15.61 -42.92 -58.92
N ARG A 25 16.14 -42.14 -57.98
CA ARG A 25 17.21 -42.60 -57.07
C ARG A 25 16.91 -42.18 -55.63
N ILE A 26 16.68 -43.20 -54.81
CA ILE A 26 16.64 -43.08 -53.36
C ILE A 26 18.07 -42.82 -52.89
N ILE A 27 18.27 -41.79 -52.08
CA ILE A 27 19.43 -41.68 -51.20
C ILE A 27 18.87 -41.59 -49.78
N ASP A 28 19.23 -42.57 -48.94
CA ASP A 28 18.85 -42.64 -47.54
C ASP A 28 19.35 -41.41 -46.78
N LEU A 29 18.43 -40.52 -46.42
CA LEU A 29 18.65 -39.44 -45.46
C LEU A 29 18.14 -39.86 -44.07
N ARG A 30 18.67 -40.99 -43.59
CA ARG A 30 18.63 -41.30 -42.16
C ARG A 30 19.67 -40.45 -41.44
N LEU A 31 19.24 -39.83 -40.33
CA LEU A 31 20.02 -38.91 -39.48
C LEU A 31 20.23 -37.54 -40.17
N LEU A 32 19.84 -36.39 -39.62
CA LEU A 32 19.49 -36.08 -38.22
C LEU A 32 18.15 -35.33 -38.14
N SER A 33 17.08 -36.03 -37.73
CA SER A 33 15.94 -35.36 -37.10
C SER A 33 16.40 -34.94 -35.70
N GLN A 34 17.00 -33.75 -35.60
CA GLN A 34 17.41 -33.15 -34.34
C GLN A 34 16.17 -32.69 -33.59
N ARG A 35 15.49 -33.67 -32.99
CA ARG A 35 14.31 -33.53 -32.16
C ARG A 35 14.69 -32.66 -30.97
N GLU A 36 14.33 -31.37 -31.04
CA GLU A 36 14.32 -30.49 -29.88
C GLU A 36 13.47 -31.17 -28.81
N ARG A 37 14.15 -31.76 -27.82
CA ARG A 37 13.51 -32.32 -26.65
C ARG A 37 13.05 -31.12 -25.84
N ALA A 38 11.81 -30.69 -26.05
CA ALA A 38 11.12 -29.85 -25.08
C ALA A 38 11.25 -30.56 -23.72
N SER A 39 12.09 -29.99 -22.85
CA SER A 39 12.37 -30.55 -21.53
C SER A 39 11.15 -30.32 -20.66
N ALA A 40 10.22 -31.27 -20.70
CA ALA A 40 9.10 -31.29 -19.79
C ALA A 40 9.65 -31.42 -18.37
N PHE A 41 9.27 -30.48 -17.48
CA PHE A 41 9.60 -30.55 -16.07
C PHE A 41 9.20 -31.91 -15.50
N THR A 42 10.16 -32.57 -14.84
CA THR A 42 9.87 -33.83 -14.16
C THR A 42 8.92 -33.59 -13.00
N LEU A 43 8.12 -34.60 -12.64
CA LEU A 43 7.27 -34.55 -11.43
C LEU A 43 8.10 -34.26 -10.17
N VAL A 44 9.36 -34.69 -10.15
CA VAL A 44 10.30 -34.46 -9.05
C VAL A 44 10.74 -32.99 -8.98
N GLU A 45 11.06 -32.34 -10.10
CA GLU A 45 11.38 -30.90 -10.12
C GLU A 45 10.20 -30.06 -9.63
N LEU A 46 8.98 -30.35 -10.11
CA LEU A 46 7.79 -29.61 -9.65
C LEU A 46 7.56 -29.81 -8.14
N LEU A 47 7.77 -31.03 -7.63
CA LEU A 47 7.65 -31.35 -6.21
C LEU A 47 8.72 -30.62 -5.36
N ILE A 48 9.96 -30.51 -5.85
CA ILE A 48 11.01 -29.73 -5.20
C ILE A 48 10.65 -28.24 -5.17
N VAL A 49 10.14 -27.68 -6.28
CA VAL A 49 9.73 -26.26 -6.36
C VAL A 49 8.61 -25.94 -5.37
N ILE A 50 7.53 -26.74 -5.30
CA ILE A 50 6.47 -26.51 -4.31
C ILE A 50 6.95 -26.72 -2.87
N GLY A 51 7.90 -27.65 -2.64
CA GLY A 51 8.54 -27.86 -1.34
C GLY A 51 9.35 -26.64 -0.88
N ILE A 52 10.16 -26.07 -1.78
CA ILE A 52 10.92 -24.84 -1.51
C ILE A 52 9.96 -23.67 -1.25
N ILE A 53 8.90 -23.51 -2.06
CA ILE A 53 7.89 -22.46 -1.85
C ILE A 53 7.23 -22.60 -0.47
N ALA A 54 6.85 -23.82 -0.06
CA ALA A 54 6.25 -24.08 1.25
C ALA A 54 7.21 -23.70 2.40
N VAL A 55 8.49 -24.07 2.31
CA VAL A 55 9.52 -23.70 3.30
C VAL A 55 9.72 -22.18 3.35
N LEU A 56 9.81 -21.51 2.19
CA LEU A 56 9.95 -20.05 2.13
C LEU A 56 8.75 -19.33 2.76
N LEU A 57 7.52 -19.79 2.51
CA LEU A 57 6.32 -19.21 3.11
C LEU A 57 6.30 -19.36 4.66
N VAL A 58 6.78 -20.49 5.19
CA VAL A 58 6.93 -20.68 6.65
C VAL A 58 7.97 -19.73 7.24
N LEU A 59 9.09 -19.49 6.55
CA LEU A 59 10.17 -18.62 7.02
C LEU A 59 9.85 -17.12 6.88
N ILE A 60 8.96 -16.73 5.98
CA ILE A 60 8.48 -15.34 5.83
C ILE A 60 7.56 -14.94 7.00
N ALA A 61 6.78 -15.88 7.55
CA ALA A 61 5.82 -15.60 8.63
C ALA A 61 6.40 -14.95 9.91
N PRO A 62 7.54 -15.40 10.49
CA PRO A 62 8.10 -14.78 11.70
C PRO A 62 8.68 -13.38 11.46
N ALA A 63 9.07 -13.03 10.23
CA ALA A 63 9.67 -11.73 9.90
C ALA A 63 8.73 -10.55 10.19
N PHE A 64 7.41 -10.77 10.18
CA PHE A 64 6.41 -9.73 10.47
C PHE A 64 5.99 -9.66 11.95
N THR A 65 6.35 -10.65 12.78
CA THR A 65 5.76 -10.76 14.14
C THR A 65 6.48 -9.97 15.23
N SER A 66 7.74 -9.57 15.02
CA SER A 66 8.53 -8.80 16.00
C SER A 66 9.62 -7.95 15.31
N LEU A 67 9.23 -6.97 14.49
CA LEU A 67 10.17 -5.97 13.96
C LEU A 67 10.57 -4.98 15.06
N LYS A 68 11.52 -5.40 15.92
CA LYS A 68 12.21 -4.50 16.86
C LYS A 68 13.22 -3.64 16.09
N SER A 69 12.71 -2.64 15.36
CA SER A 69 13.54 -1.68 14.62
C SER A 69 14.38 -0.84 15.60
N ALA A 70 15.66 -1.13 15.67
CA ALA A 70 16.62 -0.28 16.36
C ALA A 70 16.82 1.03 15.58
N GLY A 71 16.06 2.06 15.92
CA GLY A 71 16.30 3.46 15.57
C GLY A 71 16.15 3.90 14.11
N ASP A 72 16.05 3.01 13.13
CA ASP A 72 15.97 3.42 11.73
C ASP A 72 14.52 3.63 11.24
N VAL A 73 14.11 4.90 11.16
CA VAL A 73 12.84 5.36 10.57
C VAL A 73 12.67 4.96 9.09
N THR A 74 13.75 4.64 8.38
CA THR A 74 13.68 4.03 7.04
C THR A 74 13.01 2.66 7.08
N SER A 75 13.35 1.83 8.08
CA SER A 75 12.73 0.51 8.27
C SER A 75 11.25 0.62 8.64
N ALA A 76 10.87 1.65 9.42
CA ALA A 76 9.49 1.98 9.71
C ALA A 76 8.71 2.36 8.43
N ALA A 77 9.29 3.22 7.59
CA ALA A 77 8.68 3.62 6.31
C ALA A 77 8.46 2.44 5.37
N TYR A 78 9.42 1.51 5.26
CA TYR A 78 9.24 0.28 4.49
C TYR A 78 8.22 -0.68 5.10
N THR A 79 8.11 -0.75 6.43
CA THR A 79 7.07 -1.55 7.12
C THR A 79 5.68 -1.01 6.84
N ILE A 80 5.49 0.31 6.92
CA ILE A 80 4.23 0.99 6.58
C ILE A 80 3.90 0.81 5.10
N LYS A 81 4.88 0.99 4.20
CA LYS A 81 4.70 0.71 2.77
C LYS A 81 4.26 -0.73 2.53
N GLY A 82 4.93 -1.71 3.15
CA GLY A 82 4.59 -3.13 3.04
C GLY A 82 3.19 -3.45 3.55
N ALA A 83 2.76 -2.82 4.65
CA ALA A 83 1.39 -2.94 5.17
C ALA A 83 0.35 -2.37 4.19
N LEU A 84 0.59 -1.17 3.63
CA LEU A 84 -0.28 -0.53 2.64
C LEU A 84 -0.36 -1.33 1.33
N ASP A 85 0.78 -1.79 0.81
CA ASP A 85 0.85 -2.65 -0.38
C ASP A 85 0.12 -3.99 -0.15
N THR A 86 0.25 -4.58 1.04
CA THR A 86 -0.46 -5.81 1.43
C THR A 86 -1.96 -5.59 1.46
N ALA A 87 -2.44 -4.54 2.12
CA ALA A 87 -3.86 -4.20 2.20
C ALA A 87 -4.45 -3.97 0.81
N ARG A 88 -3.81 -3.11 -0.01
CA ARG A 88 -4.24 -2.84 -1.38
C ARG A 88 -4.22 -4.09 -2.27
N THR A 89 -3.23 -4.96 -2.10
CA THR A 89 -3.15 -6.21 -2.87
C THR A 89 -4.25 -7.16 -2.44
N TYR A 90 -4.53 -7.28 -1.14
CA TYR A 90 -5.62 -8.08 -0.60
C TYR A 90 -7.00 -7.59 -1.09
N ALA A 91 -7.24 -6.27 -1.07
CA ALA A 91 -8.47 -5.65 -1.56
C ALA A 91 -8.79 -6.05 -3.00
N LYS A 92 -7.80 -5.89 -3.89
CA LYS A 92 -7.92 -6.26 -5.32
C LYS A 92 -8.03 -7.77 -5.54
N ALA A 93 -7.20 -8.56 -4.86
CA ALA A 93 -7.14 -10.01 -5.07
C ALA A 93 -8.41 -10.73 -4.59
N ASN A 94 -9.06 -10.23 -3.54
CA ASN A 94 -10.26 -10.83 -2.95
C ASN A 94 -11.54 -10.04 -3.30
N ASN A 95 -11.47 -9.06 -4.19
CA ASN A 95 -12.58 -8.17 -4.57
C ASN A 95 -13.34 -7.60 -3.34
N THR A 96 -12.59 -7.11 -2.35
CA THR A 96 -13.12 -6.69 -1.04
C THR A 96 -12.59 -5.31 -0.63
N TYR A 97 -13.22 -4.72 0.39
CA TYR A 97 -12.73 -3.52 1.05
C TYR A 97 -11.75 -3.91 2.17
N THR A 98 -10.65 -3.16 2.28
CA THR A 98 -9.67 -3.32 3.36
C THR A 98 -9.42 -2.00 4.06
N TRP A 99 -9.25 -2.03 5.37
CA TRP A 99 -8.93 -0.87 6.18
C TRP A 99 -7.59 -1.07 6.90
N VAL A 100 -6.71 -0.08 6.79
CA VAL A 100 -5.43 0.00 7.49
C VAL A 100 -5.59 1.01 8.62
N GLY A 101 -5.23 0.59 9.84
CA GLY A 101 -5.30 1.41 11.05
C GLY A 101 -3.92 1.77 11.55
N PHE A 102 -3.75 3.04 11.90
CA PHE A 102 -2.58 3.62 12.55
C PHE A 102 -2.96 4.02 13.99
N TYR A 103 -2.08 3.73 14.94
CA TYR A 103 -2.31 4.01 16.35
C TYR A 103 -0.96 4.28 17.03
N GLU A 104 -0.81 5.41 17.71
CA GLU A 104 0.40 5.71 18.47
C GLU A 104 0.19 5.37 19.95
N GLU A 105 1.12 4.64 20.55
CA GLU A 105 1.14 4.35 21.98
C GLU A 105 2.44 4.85 22.62
N ASP A 106 2.36 5.25 23.89
CA ASP A 106 3.53 5.61 24.70
C ASP A 106 4.47 4.40 24.82
N MET A 107 5.67 4.51 24.25
CA MET A 107 6.62 3.40 24.24
C MET A 107 7.32 3.14 25.58
N SER A 108 7.25 4.07 26.55
CA SER A 108 7.71 3.86 27.92
C SER A 108 6.83 2.87 28.67
N GLN A 109 5.57 2.71 28.23
CA GLN A 109 4.61 1.80 28.82
C GLN A 109 4.52 0.47 28.06
N SER A 110 4.19 -0.58 28.80
CA SER A 110 3.72 -1.84 28.23
C SER A 110 2.33 -1.64 27.63
N SER A 111 2.05 -2.24 26.48
CA SER A 111 0.73 -2.16 25.86
C SER A 111 -0.32 -2.83 26.73
N VAL A 112 -1.35 -2.08 27.13
CA VAL A 112 -2.42 -2.55 28.01
C VAL A 112 -3.67 -3.02 27.22
N VAL A 113 -4.60 -3.67 27.92
CA VAL A 113 -5.90 -4.12 27.40
C VAL A 113 -6.98 -3.67 28.40
N PRO A 114 -7.94 -2.80 28.04
CA PRO A 114 -7.98 -2.00 26.80
C PRO A 114 -6.84 -0.98 26.69
N ALA A 115 -6.40 -0.66 25.48
CA ALA A 115 -5.44 0.41 25.22
C ALA A 115 -6.12 1.79 25.40
N PRO A 116 -5.44 2.77 26.02
CA PRO A 116 -6.01 4.10 26.28
C PRO A 116 -6.13 4.89 24.97
N ASP A 117 -7.27 5.58 24.80
CA ASP A 117 -7.64 6.32 23.60
C ASP A 117 -6.46 7.10 22.97
N PRO A 118 -6.12 6.92 21.68
CA PRO A 118 -5.01 7.60 20.99
C PRO A 118 -5.18 9.13 20.82
N ARG A 119 -6.23 9.71 21.42
CA ARG A 119 -6.30 11.13 21.83
C ARG A 119 -5.41 11.45 23.05
N CYS A 120 -4.65 10.51 23.59
CA CYS A 120 -3.71 10.76 24.69
C CYS A 120 -2.54 11.67 24.26
N THR A 121 -2.42 12.83 24.91
CA THR A 121 -1.26 13.73 24.79
C THR A 121 0.01 13.01 25.26
N GLY A 122 1.03 12.92 24.40
CA GLY A 122 2.30 12.25 24.73
C GLY A 122 2.36 10.75 24.42
N CYS A 123 1.34 10.17 23.79
CA CYS A 123 1.40 8.79 23.27
C CYS A 123 2.27 8.72 22.01
N ILE A 124 3.59 8.75 22.20
CA ILE A 124 4.59 8.80 21.13
C ILE A 124 5.69 7.74 21.32
N GLY A 125 6.36 7.43 20.20
CA GLY A 125 7.50 6.52 20.18
C GLY A 125 7.16 5.06 19.86
N ARG A 126 5.89 4.66 19.77
CA ARG A 126 5.54 3.37 19.16
C ARG A 126 4.29 3.48 18.30
N LEU A 127 4.42 3.08 17.04
CA LEU A 127 3.32 2.98 16.10
C LEU A 127 2.83 1.53 16.01
N VAL A 128 1.54 1.32 16.23
CA VAL A 128 0.83 0.06 16.06
C VAL A 128 0.03 0.13 14.77
N LEU A 129 0.11 -0.95 13.98
CA LEU A 129 -0.55 -1.10 12.68
C LEU A 129 -1.43 -2.34 12.66
N SER A 130 -2.63 -2.21 12.10
CA SER A 130 -3.54 -3.33 11.84
C SER A 130 -4.14 -3.24 10.45
N ILE A 131 -4.37 -4.39 9.81
CA ILE A 131 -5.07 -4.49 8.52
C ILE A 131 -6.25 -5.44 8.69
N VAL A 132 -7.45 -4.94 8.40
CA VAL A 132 -8.70 -5.71 8.41
C VAL A 132 -9.37 -5.65 7.05
N ALA A 133 -10.18 -6.65 6.71
CA ALA A 133 -10.95 -6.70 5.47
C ALA A 133 -12.41 -7.11 5.71
N SER A 134 -13.30 -6.69 4.81
CA SER A 134 -14.69 -7.14 4.81
C SER A 134 -14.78 -8.61 4.44
N LYS A 135 -15.53 -9.40 5.22
CA LYS A 135 -15.74 -10.85 4.99
C LYS A 135 -16.58 -11.15 3.75
N ASP A 136 -17.53 -10.29 3.43
CA ASP A 136 -18.50 -10.48 2.34
C ASP A 136 -18.28 -9.54 1.14
N GLY A 137 -17.20 -8.74 1.17
CA GLY A 137 -16.89 -7.77 0.13
C GLY A 137 -17.74 -6.49 0.18
N THR A 138 -18.66 -6.34 1.13
CA THR A 138 -19.43 -5.10 1.30
C THR A 138 -18.54 -3.96 1.80
N ASN A 139 -18.88 -2.72 1.40
CA ASN A 139 -18.30 -1.55 2.02
C ASN A 139 -18.97 -1.32 3.39
N LEU A 140 -18.31 -1.78 4.45
CA LEU A 140 -18.72 -1.58 5.84
C LEU A 140 -18.32 -0.18 6.37
N GLY A 141 -17.51 0.57 5.61
CA GLY A 141 -16.76 1.74 6.04
C GLY A 141 -17.26 3.07 5.48
N ALA A 142 -18.55 3.34 5.63
CA ALA A 142 -19.15 4.61 5.23
C ALA A 142 -20.31 5.02 6.15
N ASP A 143 -20.10 5.09 7.47
CA ASP A 143 -21.16 5.54 8.39
C ASP A 143 -21.27 7.09 8.38
N PRO A 144 -22.39 7.68 7.92
CA PRO A 144 -22.61 9.12 7.97
C PRO A 144 -22.93 9.65 9.38
N ASN A 145 -23.15 8.77 10.37
CA ASN A 145 -23.61 9.13 11.72
C ASN A 145 -22.49 9.21 12.77
N SER A 146 -21.23 8.90 12.41
CA SER A 146 -20.07 8.97 13.31
C SER A 146 -19.72 10.41 13.71
N SER A 147 -20.42 10.97 14.69
CA SER A 147 -20.30 12.37 15.12
C SER A 147 -19.15 12.64 16.10
N ALA A 148 -18.50 13.79 15.95
CA ALA A 148 -17.51 14.38 16.87
C ALA A 148 -17.90 14.31 18.36
N THR A 149 -19.19 14.52 18.60
CA THR A 149 -19.82 14.80 19.89
C THR A 149 -20.73 13.67 20.35
N GLY A 150 -20.70 12.51 19.68
CA GLY A 150 -21.62 11.39 19.91
C GLY A 150 -20.94 10.02 19.91
N THR A 151 -21.75 8.99 19.69
CA THR A 151 -21.30 7.59 19.60
C THR A 151 -20.44 7.37 18.36
N GLU A 152 -19.23 6.87 18.55
CA GLU A 152 -18.40 6.37 17.45
C GLU A 152 -18.93 5.01 16.98
N ASN A 153 -19.43 4.95 15.75
CA ASN A 153 -19.92 3.72 15.16
C ASN A 153 -18.76 2.93 14.54
N PHE A 154 -18.13 2.08 15.36
CA PHE A 154 -17.11 1.13 14.89
C PHE A 154 -17.71 0.14 13.91
N ILE A 155 -16.95 -0.18 12.85
CA ILE A 155 -17.25 -1.28 11.95
C ILE A 155 -17.39 -2.56 12.79
N ASP A 156 -18.51 -3.25 12.58
CA ASP A 156 -18.85 -4.51 13.23
C ASP A 156 -17.69 -5.53 13.14
N PRO A 157 -17.03 -5.87 14.26
CA PRO A 157 -15.88 -6.77 14.26
C PRO A 157 -16.25 -8.21 13.86
N THR A 158 -17.53 -8.56 13.87
CA THR A 158 -18.00 -9.87 13.38
C THR A 158 -17.99 -9.97 11.86
N LYS A 159 -18.09 -8.84 11.14
CA LYS A 159 -18.03 -8.74 9.68
C LYS A 159 -16.61 -8.52 9.14
N LEU A 160 -15.65 -8.28 10.03
CA LEU A 160 -14.24 -8.10 9.69
C LEU A 160 -13.43 -9.39 9.84
N LEU A 161 -12.47 -9.59 8.94
CA LEU A 161 -11.38 -10.55 9.06
C LEU A 161 -10.05 -9.81 9.25
N GLN A 162 -9.14 -10.39 10.01
CA GLN A 162 -7.79 -9.85 10.20
C GLN A 162 -6.88 -10.32 9.04
N VAL A 163 -6.30 -9.39 8.27
CA VAL A 163 -5.49 -9.74 7.07
C VAL A 163 -4.07 -10.15 7.46
N THR A 164 -3.46 -9.42 8.37
CA THR A 164 -2.12 -9.73 8.94
C THR A 164 -2.17 -9.64 10.46
N LYS A 165 -1.24 -10.28 11.15
CA LYS A 165 -1.03 -10.02 12.58
C LYS A 165 -0.76 -8.52 12.82
N LEU A 166 -1.13 -8.05 14.02
CA LEU A 166 -0.83 -6.70 14.49
C LEU A 166 0.68 -6.44 14.41
N ALA A 167 1.09 -5.38 13.74
CA ALA A 167 2.49 -4.97 13.67
C ALA A 167 2.75 -3.81 14.64
N LYS A 168 3.97 -3.74 15.18
CA LYS A 168 4.43 -2.68 16.08
C LYS A 168 5.80 -2.20 15.63
N ILE A 169 6.01 -0.89 15.67
CA ILE A 169 7.21 -0.20 15.25
C ILE A 169 7.62 0.73 16.40
N ASP A 170 8.74 0.43 17.06
CA ASP A 170 9.31 1.26 18.13
C ASP A 170 10.13 2.44 17.55
N ASN A 171 10.32 3.48 18.35
CA ASN A 171 11.11 4.69 18.08
C ASN A 171 10.63 5.54 16.89
N VAL A 172 9.31 5.63 16.69
CA VAL A 172 8.69 6.44 15.63
C VAL A 172 7.53 7.31 16.13
N HIS A 173 7.36 8.45 15.48
CA HIS A 173 6.26 9.40 15.65
C HIS A 173 5.69 9.82 14.29
N LEU A 174 4.40 10.18 14.26
CA LEU A 174 3.67 10.69 13.10
C LEU A 174 3.48 12.23 13.18
N PRO A 175 4.49 13.04 12.81
CA PRO A 175 4.33 14.50 12.76
C PRO A 175 3.50 14.93 11.54
N LEU A 176 3.03 16.18 11.57
CA LEU A 176 2.64 16.88 10.34
C LEU A 176 3.82 17.68 9.81
N PHE A 177 4.33 17.28 8.65
CA PHE A 177 5.38 18.02 7.96
C PHE A 177 4.86 19.25 7.22
N ALA A 178 5.77 20.20 7.00
CA ALA A 178 5.61 21.23 5.99
C ALA A 178 5.35 20.59 4.62
N LEU A 179 4.46 21.21 3.83
CA LEU A 179 4.03 20.69 2.54
C LEU A 179 5.19 20.69 1.52
N GLY A 180 5.21 19.68 0.65
CA GLY A 180 6.22 19.55 -0.40
C GLY A 180 6.04 20.61 -1.49
N GLY A 181 7.16 21.07 -2.05
CA GLY A 181 7.20 22.23 -2.95
C GLY A 181 6.83 21.97 -4.41
N GLY A 182 6.50 20.74 -4.83
CA GLY A 182 6.33 20.47 -6.26
C GLY A 182 5.88 19.06 -6.63
N ALA A 183 6.57 18.46 -7.59
CA ALA A 183 6.30 17.13 -8.14
C ALA A 183 7.60 16.31 -8.32
N GLY A 184 8.61 16.57 -7.50
CA GLY A 184 9.92 15.90 -7.53
C GLY A 184 9.99 14.71 -6.57
N ASP A 185 11.09 13.95 -6.67
CA ASP A 185 11.30 12.70 -5.92
C ASP A 185 12.06 12.87 -4.58
N THR A 186 12.35 14.11 -4.15
CA THR A 186 12.97 14.40 -2.84
C THR A 186 11.92 14.78 -1.80
N PHE A 187 12.24 14.66 -0.51
CA PHE A 187 11.32 15.04 0.58
C PHE A 187 10.80 16.48 0.46
N ASP A 188 11.68 17.45 0.21
CA ASP A 188 11.26 18.86 0.12
C ASP A 188 10.52 19.18 -1.20
N ALA A 189 10.77 18.44 -2.29
CA ALA A 189 10.13 18.65 -3.60
C ALA A 189 8.89 17.77 -3.85
N ARG A 190 8.51 16.90 -2.89
CA ARG A 190 7.47 15.88 -3.03
C ARG A 190 6.09 16.46 -3.43
N PRO A 191 5.23 15.68 -4.10
CA PRO A 191 3.83 16.03 -4.39
C PRO A 191 3.08 16.54 -3.16
N SER A 192 2.38 17.66 -3.31
CA SER A 192 1.47 18.18 -2.28
C SER A 192 0.00 17.86 -2.58
N PRO A 193 -0.85 17.82 -1.53
CA PRO A 193 -2.31 17.88 -1.66
C PRO A 193 -2.74 19.06 -2.54
N SER A 194 -3.74 18.85 -3.38
CA SER A 194 -4.19 19.82 -4.37
C SER A 194 -5.72 19.74 -4.50
N PRO A 195 -6.46 20.83 -4.19
CA PRO A 195 -5.96 22.13 -3.71
C PRO A 195 -5.24 22.04 -2.36
N THR A 196 -4.35 22.99 -2.05
CA THR A 196 -3.54 23.00 -0.81
C THR A 196 -4.39 22.97 0.46
N THR A 197 -5.63 23.47 0.38
CA THR A 197 -6.67 23.38 1.42
C THR A 197 -7.05 21.96 1.81
N ASP A 198 -6.74 20.96 0.98
CA ASP A 198 -6.96 19.54 1.27
C ASP A 198 -5.97 18.98 2.30
N ALA A 199 -4.91 19.72 2.66
CA ALA A 199 -3.85 19.23 3.53
C ALA A 199 -4.32 18.68 4.91
N PRO A 200 -5.33 19.22 5.60
CA PRO A 200 -5.87 18.60 6.82
C PRO A 200 -6.63 17.29 6.56
N TYR A 201 -7.17 17.13 5.35
CA TYR A 201 -8.02 16.02 4.91
C TYR A 201 -7.26 14.86 4.27
N SER A 202 -5.96 15.02 4.05
CA SER A 202 -5.11 14.15 3.23
C SER A 202 -3.83 13.68 3.93
N ARG A 203 -3.75 13.83 5.25
CA ARG A 203 -2.54 13.49 6.02
C ARG A 203 -2.87 12.79 7.33
N PHE A 204 -1.92 12.02 7.87
CA PHE A 204 -1.97 11.45 9.21
C PHE A 204 -0.94 12.12 10.12
N GLY A 205 -1.34 12.57 11.31
CA GLY A 205 -0.42 13.14 12.30
C GLY A 205 -1.09 13.58 13.62
N GLU A 206 -0.45 14.50 14.33
CA GLU A 206 -0.72 14.85 15.74
C GLU A 206 -2.18 15.22 16.06
N LEU A 207 -2.94 14.26 16.59
CA LEU A 207 -4.38 14.37 16.86
C LEU A 207 -4.77 15.44 17.91
N ASN A 208 -3.81 15.91 18.71
CA ASN A 208 -4.06 16.74 19.91
C ASN A 208 -3.55 18.17 19.79
N ALA A 209 -3.03 18.58 18.63
CA ALA A 209 -2.74 19.97 18.35
C ALA A 209 -4.02 20.72 17.94
N LEU A 210 -4.08 22.04 18.19
CA LEU A 210 -5.19 22.87 17.73
C LEU A 210 -5.29 22.82 16.18
N PRO A 211 -6.50 22.81 15.59
CA PRO A 211 -6.68 22.95 14.14
C PRO A 211 -5.91 24.18 13.60
N PRO A 212 -5.18 24.07 12.48
CA PRO A 212 -5.22 22.99 11.48
C PRO A 212 -4.17 21.87 11.70
N ASN A 213 -3.53 21.79 12.86
CA ASN A 213 -2.44 20.84 13.14
C ASN A 213 -2.92 19.43 13.56
N THR A 214 -4.23 19.20 13.55
CA THR A 214 -4.85 17.88 13.66
C THR A 214 -4.90 17.23 12.27
N ALA A 215 -4.42 15.98 12.09
CA ALA A 215 -4.75 15.24 10.87
C ALA A 215 -4.91 13.71 11.03
N PRO A 216 -5.87 13.09 10.33
CA PRO A 216 -6.79 13.77 9.43
C PRO A 216 -7.90 14.49 10.20
N TYR A 217 -8.33 15.63 9.64
CA TYR A 217 -9.35 16.48 10.20
C TYR A 217 -10.65 16.31 9.42
N ASP A 218 -11.77 16.28 10.13
CA ASP A 218 -13.13 16.33 9.57
C ASP A 218 -13.91 17.34 10.42
N PRO A 219 -14.41 18.46 9.88
CA PRO A 219 -15.14 19.48 10.66
C PRO A 219 -16.55 19.04 11.05
N ILE A 220 -17.14 18.07 10.35
CA ILE A 220 -18.48 17.53 10.65
C ILE A 220 -18.36 16.48 11.76
N ASN A 221 -17.32 15.66 11.69
CA ASN A 221 -17.09 14.53 12.61
C ASN A 221 -15.97 14.80 13.63
N GLY A 222 -15.45 16.03 13.72
CA GLY A 222 -14.46 16.46 14.73
C GLY A 222 -13.16 15.64 14.70
N GLY A 223 -12.70 15.28 13.50
CA GLY A 223 -11.53 14.41 13.30
C GLY A 223 -11.77 12.91 13.52
N LEU A 224 -13.02 12.48 13.68
CA LEU A 224 -13.38 11.05 13.73
C LEU A 224 -13.53 10.45 12.33
N THR A 225 -13.19 9.16 12.24
CA THR A 225 -13.30 8.37 11.01
C THR A 225 -14.72 7.87 10.76
N LYS A 226 -15.06 7.80 9.47
CA LYS A 226 -16.27 7.14 8.93
C LYS A 226 -16.14 5.61 8.86
N PHE A 227 -14.95 5.10 9.17
CA PHE A 227 -14.60 3.68 9.20
C PHE A 227 -13.66 3.34 10.38
N PRO A 228 -14.07 3.61 11.64
CA PRO A 228 -13.30 3.17 12.80
C PRO A 228 -13.40 1.66 12.95
N PHE A 229 -12.32 0.99 13.37
CA PHE A 229 -12.36 -0.44 13.62
C PHE A 229 -11.54 -0.82 14.87
N GLN A 230 -11.90 -1.94 15.49
CA GLN A 230 -11.19 -2.46 16.65
C GLN A 230 -10.21 -3.57 16.28
N TYR A 231 -9.25 -3.84 17.15
CA TYR A 231 -8.48 -5.09 17.16
C TYR A 231 -8.54 -5.71 18.57
N PRO A 232 -8.70 -7.04 18.70
CA PRO A 232 -8.92 -8.01 17.61
C PRO A 232 -10.31 -7.89 16.97
N VAL A 233 -10.48 -8.54 15.82
CA VAL A 233 -11.76 -8.77 15.13
C VAL A 233 -12.10 -10.27 15.14
N GLY A 234 -13.38 -10.63 15.03
CA GLY A 234 -13.81 -12.02 15.18
C GLY A 234 -15.32 -12.18 15.38
N ASN A 235 -15.79 -13.42 15.24
CA ASN A 235 -17.16 -13.83 15.57
C ASN A 235 -17.08 -15.04 16.54
N PRO A 236 -17.61 -14.96 17.78
CA PRO A 236 -18.29 -13.82 18.40
C PRO A 236 -17.40 -12.58 18.52
N ALA A 237 -18.02 -11.40 18.66
CA ALA A 237 -17.31 -10.13 18.77
C ALA A 237 -16.37 -10.14 20.00
N PRO A 238 -15.05 -10.00 19.81
CA PRO A 238 -14.10 -10.06 20.92
C PRO A 238 -14.03 -8.72 21.66
N ALA A 239 -13.63 -8.77 22.94
CA ALA A 239 -13.23 -7.57 23.67
C ALA A 239 -12.07 -6.88 22.94
N TRP A 240 -12.17 -5.56 22.79
CA TRP A 240 -11.18 -4.77 22.06
C TRP A 240 -9.93 -4.51 22.91
N GLN A 241 -8.76 -4.66 22.30
CA GLN A 241 -7.51 -4.12 22.79
C GLN A 241 -7.27 -2.72 22.21
N TYR A 242 -7.27 -2.58 20.89
CA TYR A 242 -7.03 -1.31 20.19
C TYR A 242 -8.28 -0.82 19.47
N ARG A 243 -8.44 0.50 19.40
CA ARG A 243 -9.47 1.19 18.62
C ARG A 243 -8.80 2.13 17.61
N PHE A 244 -8.77 1.71 16.35
CA PHE A 244 -8.13 2.45 15.27
C PHE A 244 -9.06 3.54 14.74
N ARG A 245 -8.57 4.78 14.76
CA ARG A 245 -9.30 5.95 14.24
C ARG A 245 -8.55 6.67 13.12
N ARG A 246 -7.23 6.78 13.21
CA ARG A 246 -6.40 7.15 12.06
C ARG A 246 -6.40 5.97 11.10
N THR A 247 -7.25 6.02 10.09
CA THR A 247 -7.57 4.87 9.23
C THR A 247 -7.55 5.26 7.75
N LEU A 248 -7.18 4.29 6.90
CA LEU A 248 -7.15 4.36 5.44
C LEU A 248 -7.93 3.18 4.86
N GLU A 249 -8.81 3.43 3.88
CA GLU A 249 -9.53 2.41 3.10
C GLU A 249 -8.83 2.18 1.75
N PHE A 250 -8.70 0.91 1.35
CA PHE A 250 -8.59 0.53 -0.07
C PHE A 250 -9.86 -0.19 -0.50
N ASN A 251 -10.42 0.22 -1.64
CA ASN A 251 -11.56 -0.44 -2.26
C ASN A 251 -11.11 -1.63 -3.17
N PRO A 252 -12.03 -2.44 -3.70
CA PRO A 252 -11.70 -3.56 -4.59
C PRO A 252 -10.91 -3.20 -5.86
N ARG A 253 -10.89 -1.93 -6.27
CA ARG A 253 -10.13 -1.43 -7.43
C ARG A 253 -8.70 -1.01 -7.03
N GLY A 254 -8.41 -0.95 -5.74
CA GLY A 254 -7.15 -0.49 -5.17
C GLY A 254 -7.01 1.03 -5.10
N GLU A 255 -8.12 1.76 -5.23
CA GLU A 255 -8.22 3.20 -4.96
C GLU A 255 -8.19 3.41 -3.44
N CYS A 256 -7.49 4.44 -2.98
CA CYS A 256 -7.25 4.77 -1.58
C CYS A 256 -8.15 5.94 -1.12
N ARG A 257 -8.75 5.80 0.05
CA ARG A 257 -9.49 6.87 0.76
C ARG A 257 -8.97 7.00 2.18
N ILE A 258 -8.89 8.24 2.66
CA ILE A 258 -8.49 8.57 4.02
C ILE A 258 -9.72 8.96 4.83
N ASN A 259 -9.69 8.67 6.13
CA ASN A 259 -10.58 9.25 7.14
C ASN A 259 -10.70 10.78 6.96
N SER A 260 -11.74 11.27 6.28
CA SER A 260 -12.33 12.62 6.45
C SER A 260 -13.42 12.93 5.43
N THR A 261 -13.28 12.44 4.20
CA THR A 261 -14.20 12.75 3.09
C THR A 261 -14.42 11.55 2.18
N TYR A 262 -15.58 11.48 1.52
CA TYR A 262 -15.85 10.45 0.50
C TYR A 262 -15.00 10.63 -0.77
N ASP A 263 -14.40 11.81 -0.93
CA ASP A 263 -13.54 12.18 -2.05
C ASP A 263 -12.18 11.48 -1.99
N ILE A 264 -11.78 10.91 -3.12
CA ILE A 264 -10.44 10.35 -3.31
C ILE A 264 -9.44 11.52 -3.37
N ARG A 265 -8.52 11.59 -2.39
CA ARG A 265 -7.47 12.61 -2.34
C ARG A 265 -6.27 12.17 -3.17
N ARG A 266 -5.87 12.97 -4.17
CA ARG A 266 -4.78 12.64 -5.11
C ARG A 266 -3.50 12.17 -4.43
N VAL A 267 -3.14 12.83 -3.32
CA VAL A 267 -2.01 12.48 -2.46
C VAL A 267 -2.58 12.28 -1.05
N VAL A 268 -2.18 11.20 -0.40
CA VAL A 268 -2.35 10.98 1.04
C VAL A 268 -0.96 10.81 1.65
N GLU A 269 -0.65 11.45 2.78
CA GLU A 269 0.69 11.41 3.39
C GLU A 269 0.70 10.94 4.85
N VAL A 270 1.63 10.04 5.17
CA VAL A 270 2.03 9.66 6.53
C VAL A 270 3.43 10.23 6.77
N GLY A 271 3.55 11.19 7.69
CA GLY A 271 4.86 11.68 8.14
C GLY A 271 5.50 10.69 9.12
N LEU A 272 6.82 10.56 9.12
CA LEU A 272 7.58 9.70 10.04
C LEU A 272 8.82 10.42 10.56
N LEU A 273 8.94 10.46 11.88
CA LEU A 273 10.04 11.10 12.61
C LEU A 273 10.75 10.12 13.54
N GLN A 274 12.09 10.19 13.52
CA GLN A 274 12.99 9.67 14.55
C GLN A 274 12.54 10.02 15.99
N THR A 275 12.08 9.09 16.82
CA THR A 275 12.06 9.31 18.29
C THR A 275 13.18 8.54 18.99
N HIS A 276 13.50 8.98 20.21
CA HIS A 276 14.32 8.22 21.14
C HIS A 276 13.51 8.02 22.41
N GLY A 277 12.94 6.84 22.60
CA GLY A 277 11.88 6.70 23.61
C GLY A 277 10.67 7.56 23.24
N VAL A 278 10.11 8.21 24.25
CA VAL A 278 9.01 9.19 24.15
C VAL A 278 9.49 10.61 23.83
N THR A 279 10.64 10.77 23.18
CA THR A 279 11.22 12.10 22.87
C THR A 279 11.32 12.33 21.37
N THR A 280 10.66 13.37 20.88
CA THR A 280 10.73 13.87 19.50
C THR A 280 11.70 15.05 19.36
N PRO A 281 12.42 15.18 18.22
CA PRO A 281 13.10 16.41 17.85
C PRO A 281 12.13 17.59 17.78
N ALA A 282 12.56 18.76 18.26
CA ALA A 282 11.79 19.99 18.12
C ALA A 282 11.81 20.48 16.66
N PRO A 283 10.68 21.00 16.12
CA PRO A 283 10.66 21.60 14.79
C PRO A 283 11.46 22.91 14.75
N SER A 284 12.24 23.10 13.69
CA SER A 284 13.10 24.25 13.47
C SER A 284 13.43 24.40 11.96
N PRO A 285 13.41 25.62 11.38
CA PRO A 285 13.13 26.91 12.04
C PRO A 285 11.63 27.20 12.25
N GLY A 286 10.72 26.38 11.72
CA GLY A 286 9.27 26.58 11.86
C GLY A 286 8.45 25.27 11.96
N PRO A 287 7.14 25.38 12.22
CA PRO A 287 6.26 24.22 12.36
C PRO A 287 6.32 23.26 11.17
N GLY A 288 6.35 21.96 11.45
CA GLY A 288 6.44 20.92 10.43
C GLY A 288 7.80 20.80 9.72
N GLN A 289 8.80 21.60 10.07
CA GLN A 289 10.17 21.46 9.60
C GLN A 289 10.99 20.80 10.71
N TYR A 290 11.41 19.55 10.52
CA TYR A 290 12.19 18.83 11.53
C TYR A 290 13.64 18.61 11.03
N PRO A 291 14.65 18.71 11.91
CA PRO A 291 16.03 18.38 11.59
C PRO A 291 16.27 16.86 11.61
N GLY A 292 17.32 16.41 10.91
CA GLY A 292 17.71 15.00 10.86
C GLY A 292 16.84 14.14 9.94
N ASN A 293 16.87 12.83 10.17
CA ASN A 293 16.25 11.82 9.32
C ASN A 293 14.71 11.93 9.36
N VAL A 294 14.11 12.37 8.26
CA VAL A 294 12.66 12.49 8.11
C VAL A 294 12.18 11.78 6.86
N LEU A 295 11.07 11.06 6.97
CA LEU A 295 10.49 10.33 5.85
C LEU A 295 8.99 10.62 5.71
N ALA A 296 8.55 10.88 4.49
CA ALA A 296 7.15 10.98 4.13
C ALA A 296 6.77 9.75 3.28
N VAL A 297 5.81 8.96 3.76
CA VAL A 297 5.20 7.90 2.95
C VAL A 297 3.94 8.47 2.30
N GLN A 298 3.92 8.59 0.99
CA GLN A 298 2.75 9.04 0.25
C GLN A 298 2.05 7.89 -0.45
N ILE A 299 0.72 7.91 -0.44
CA ILE A 299 -0.16 7.05 -1.21
C ILE A 299 -0.86 7.90 -2.26
N ASN A 300 -0.84 7.45 -3.52
CA ASN A 300 -1.67 8.02 -4.57
C ASN A 300 -3.12 7.58 -4.38
N GLY A 301 -4.07 8.51 -4.22
CA GLY A 301 -5.48 8.16 -3.99
C GLY A 301 -6.11 7.33 -5.10
N PHE A 302 -5.75 7.59 -6.36
CA PHE A 302 -6.38 6.94 -7.52
C PHE A 302 -5.73 5.60 -7.84
N ALA A 303 -4.40 5.57 -7.95
CA ALA A 303 -3.70 4.34 -8.29
C ALA A 303 -3.45 3.45 -7.06
N GLY A 304 -3.41 4.03 -5.85
CA GLY A 304 -2.99 3.35 -4.62
C GLY A 304 -1.50 2.98 -4.58
N ASP A 305 -0.65 3.52 -5.46
CA ASP A 305 0.79 3.32 -5.38
C ASP A 305 1.39 4.09 -4.21
N VAL A 306 2.35 3.47 -3.51
CA VAL A 306 2.98 4.01 -2.31
C VAL A 306 4.43 4.38 -2.63
N ARG A 307 4.82 5.61 -2.29
CA ARG A 307 6.18 6.15 -2.47
C ARG A 307 6.74 6.64 -1.14
N ILE A 308 8.05 6.54 -0.98
CA ILE A 308 8.78 7.01 0.21
C ILE A 308 9.70 8.13 -0.22
N TYR A 309 9.55 9.31 0.38
CA TYR A 309 10.45 10.44 0.22
C TYR A 309 11.25 10.59 1.51
N ARG A 310 12.56 10.83 1.39
CA ARG A 310 13.50 10.87 2.52
C ARG A 310 14.36 12.13 2.48
N ARG A 311 14.78 12.59 3.66
CA ARG A 311 15.85 13.58 3.86
C ARG A 311 16.73 13.14 5.02
#